data_AF-A0A383C8Q6-F1
#
_entry.id   AF-A0A383C8Q6-F1
#
_cell.length_a   1.000
_cell.length_b   1.000
_cell.length_c   1.000
_cell.angle_alpha   90.00
_cell.angle_beta   90.00
_cell.angle_gamma   90.00
#
_symmetry.space_group_name_H-M   'P 1'
#
loop_
_entity.id
_entity.type
_entity.pdbx_description
1 polymer ?
#
loop_
_entity_poly.entity_id
_entity_poly.type
_entity_poly.pdbx_seq_one_letter_code
_entity_poly.pdbx_strand_id
1 'polypeptide(L)'
;VVWSPAVRNRKGTHADLFRALVEQGFLGGKVNGRDVNFEDPPELEKNLRHDIDVRIDRMRLTRPNRQRLTEAIDSGLRLGAGAVAVESLKAPKPRKSDDSEEQRFQTEEGESIAYSEEFACPEHGAFLPEMSPRVFSFNNPLGACPSCQGLGVQRNFSHDLVIDRMATVEEGCIRPFRRSMMSGWYRRQMTQTCDHYGIPSDTPFAGLDDDAQDILLNGTGSTSINFEFRSKSGSSYRMVRP
;
A
#
# COMPACT_ATOMS: atom_id res chain seq x y z
N VAL A 1 4.64 16.49 28.00
CA VAL A 1 5.83 15.62 27.98
C VAL A 1 6.37 15.64 26.57
N VAL A 2 7.68 15.69 26.41
CA VAL A 2 8.34 15.56 25.09
C VAL A 2 8.74 14.10 24.93
N TRP A 3 8.23 13.48 23.88
CA TRP A 3 8.46 12.09 23.51
C TRP A 3 9.25 12.03 22.21
N SER A 4 10.16 11.07 22.11
CA SER A 4 10.90 10.79 20.89
C SER A 4 10.60 9.36 20.41
N PRO A 5 10.10 9.19 19.18
CA PRO A 5 9.80 7.88 18.62
C PRO A 5 11.08 7.15 18.21
N ALA A 6 11.62 6.30 19.08
CA ALA A 6 12.80 5.48 18.75
C ALA A 6 12.44 4.33 17.79
N VAL A 7 11.25 3.76 17.94
CA VAL A 7 10.74 2.70 17.06
C VAL A 7 9.27 2.95 16.74
N ARG A 8 8.92 2.81 15.46
CA ARG A 8 7.55 2.85 14.96
C ARG A 8 7.23 1.64 14.10
N ASN A 9 6.24 0.85 14.53
CA ASN A 9 5.63 -0.23 13.78
C ASN A 9 6.65 -1.24 13.21
N ARG A 10 7.73 -1.55 13.96
CA ARG A 10 8.77 -2.50 13.55
C ARG A 10 8.69 -3.79 14.34
N LYS A 11 9.05 -4.90 13.69
CA LYS A 11 9.14 -6.21 14.34
C LYS A 11 10.48 -6.38 15.05
N GLY A 12 10.46 -7.00 16.23
CA GLY A 12 11.68 -7.38 16.93
C GLY A 12 11.55 -7.30 18.45
N THR A 13 12.53 -7.88 19.14
CA THR A 13 12.61 -7.84 20.61
C THR A 13 13.19 -6.52 21.13
N HIS A 14 13.97 -5.80 20.31
CA HIS A 14 14.59 -4.51 20.62
C HIS A 14 15.46 -4.47 21.90
N ALA A 15 15.94 -5.62 22.39
CA ALA A 15 16.75 -5.71 23.62
C ALA A 15 18.07 -4.92 23.56
N ASP A 16 18.72 -4.85 22.40
CA ASP A 16 19.94 -4.05 22.22
C ASP A 16 19.63 -2.54 22.22
N LEU A 17 18.45 -2.14 21.73
CA LEU A 17 18.01 -0.75 21.74
C LEU A 17 17.78 -0.27 23.17
N PHE A 18 17.08 -1.05 24.01
CA PHE A 18 16.87 -0.67 25.41
C PHE A 18 18.19 -0.50 26.16
N ARG A 19 19.17 -1.39 25.94
CA ARG A 19 20.52 -1.25 26.51
C ARG A 19 21.21 0.04 26.06
N ALA A 20 21.18 0.33 24.75
CA ALA A 20 21.76 1.56 24.22
C ALA A 20 21.07 2.83 24.75
N LEU A 21 19.75 2.80 24.98
CA LEU A 21 19.01 3.91 25.57
C LEU A 21 19.41 4.15 27.03
N VAL A 22 19.56 3.10 27.82
CA VAL A 22 20.03 3.21 29.22
C VAL A 22 21.47 3.74 29.28
N GLU A 23 22.36 3.27 28.40
CA GLU A 23 23.74 3.77 28.30
C GLU A 23 23.79 5.28 27.96
N GLN A 24 22.82 5.77 27.19
CA GLN A 24 22.66 7.19 26.86
C GLN A 24 21.94 7.98 27.97
N GLY A 25 21.52 7.33 29.07
CA GLY A 25 20.85 7.96 30.21
C GLY A 25 19.33 8.08 30.08
N PHE A 26 18.72 7.46 29.07
CA PHE A 26 17.27 7.40 28.95
C PHE A 26 16.72 6.25 29.80
N LEU A 27 16.00 6.59 30.87
CA LEU A 27 15.53 5.62 31.85
C LEU A 27 14.08 5.18 31.65
N GLY A 28 13.29 5.86 30.80
CA GLY A 28 11.89 5.49 30.67
C GLY A 28 11.21 6.04 29.44
N GLY A 29 10.09 5.41 29.12
CA GLY A 29 9.37 5.61 27.88
C GLY A 29 8.00 4.96 27.87
N LYS A 30 7.37 4.92 26.70
CA LYS A 30 6.19 4.10 26.43
C LYS A 30 6.54 2.99 25.45
N VAL A 31 6.08 1.78 25.72
CA VAL A 31 6.16 0.64 24.79
C VAL A 31 4.74 0.20 24.49
N ASN A 32 4.33 0.26 23.22
CA ASN A 32 2.96 0.02 22.79
C ASN A 32 1.92 0.81 23.62
N GLY A 33 2.24 2.08 23.92
CA GLY A 33 1.41 2.99 24.72
C GLY A 33 1.46 2.79 26.24
N ARG A 34 2.18 1.79 26.77
CA ARG A 34 2.32 1.56 28.22
C ARG A 34 3.62 2.13 28.74
N ASP A 35 3.58 2.86 29.87
CA ASP A 35 4.78 3.36 30.52
C ASP A 35 5.69 2.21 31.00
N VAL A 36 6.98 2.34 30.72
CA VAL A 36 8.00 1.31 30.98
C VAL A 36 9.30 1.97 31.47
N ASN A 37 10.00 1.30 32.39
CA ASN A 37 11.39 1.60 32.73
C ASN A 37 12.31 0.81 31.79
N PHE A 38 13.29 1.46 31.16
CA PHE A 38 14.20 0.81 30.23
C PHE A 38 15.30 -0.02 30.91
N GLU A 39 15.53 0.15 32.22
CA GLU A 39 16.40 -0.73 33.00
C GLU A 39 15.80 -2.13 33.20
N ASP A 40 14.47 -2.21 33.23
CA ASP A 40 13.70 -3.45 33.34
C ASP A 40 12.61 -3.48 32.24
N PRO A 41 13.01 -3.61 30.96
CA PRO A 41 12.09 -3.54 29.85
C PRO A 41 11.27 -4.84 29.74
N PRO A 42 10.02 -4.79 29.26
CA PRO A 42 9.23 -5.98 29.01
C PRO A 42 9.84 -6.81 27.88
N GLU A 43 9.70 -8.13 27.95
CA GLU A 43 10.04 -9.01 26.83
C GLU A 43 9.08 -8.77 25.66
N LEU A 44 9.64 -8.35 24.52
CA LEU A 44 8.89 -8.11 23.29
C LEU A 44 8.99 -9.31 22.34
N GLU A 45 7.88 -9.66 21.71
CA GLU A 45 7.81 -10.81 20.82
C GLU A 45 8.40 -10.49 19.43
N LYS A 46 9.38 -11.28 18.99
CA LYS A 46 10.12 -11.05 17.74
C LYS A 46 9.24 -10.88 16.48
N ASN A 47 8.09 -11.55 16.44
CA ASN A 47 7.21 -11.58 15.26
C ASN A 47 6.16 -10.47 15.24
N LEU A 48 5.92 -9.82 16.37
CA LEU A 48 4.96 -8.74 16.52
C LEU A 48 5.62 -7.38 16.25
N ARG A 49 4.79 -6.43 15.84
CA ARG A 49 5.23 -5.05 15.62
C ARG A 49 5.07 -4.26 16.92
N HIS A 50 6.06 -3.42 17.20
CA HIS A 50 6.12 -2.63 18.42
C HIS A 50 6.39 -1.15 18.12
N ASP A 51 5.88 -0.31 19.01
CA ASP A 51 6.14 1.13 19.09
C ASP A 51 6.88 1.42 20.40
N ILE A 52 7.98 2.16 20.31
CA ILE A 52 8.81 2.53 21.46
C ILE A 52 9.05 4.04 21.42
N ASP A 53 8.51 4.71 22.43
CA ASP A 53 8.67 6.13 22.68
C ASP A 53 9.59 6.37 23.86
N VAL A 54 10.59 7.22 23.69
CA VAL A 54 11.51 7.61 24.74
C VAL A 54 11.06 8.91 25.35
N ARG A 55 11.00 8.98 26.69
CA ARG A 55 10.69 10.23 27.38
C ARG A 55 11.94 11.10 27.43
N ILE A 56 11.92 12.20 26.68
CA ILE A 56 13.04 13.15 26.65
C ILE A 56 12.96 14.11 27.83
N ASP A 57 11.82 14.77 28.01
CA ASP A 57 11.66 15.71 29.12
C ASP A 57 10.19 15.84 29.55
N ARG A 58 9.99 16.16 30.84
CA ARG A 58 8.70 16.51 31.43
C ARG A 58 8.87 17.84 32.16
N MET A 59 8.24 18.88 31.61
CA MET A 59 8.30 20.23 32.18
C MET A 59 6.97 20.95 32.09
N ARG A 60 6.86 22.02 32.88
CA ARG A 60 5.82 23.03 32.74
C ARG A 60 6.30 24.13 31.79
N LEU A 61 5.47 24.46 30.80
CA LEU A 61 5.74 25.54 29.86
C LEU A 61 5.62 26.89 30.56
N THR A 62 6.73 27.63 30.62
CA THR A 62 6.83 28.99 31.16
C THR A 62 7.82 29.77 30.30
N ARG A 63 7.76 31.11 30.29
CA ARG A 63 8.70 31.93 29.51
C ARG A 63 10.19 31.64 29.84
N PRO A 64 10.60 31.50 31.11
CA PRO A 64 11.99 31.14 31.44
C PRO A 64 12.43 29.77 30.93
N ASN A 65 11.51 28.81 30.83
CA ASN A 65 11.83 27.44 30.41
C ASN A 65 11.94 27.28 28.88
N ARG A 66 11.81 28.36 28.09
CA ARG A 66 11.85 28.29 26.63
C ARG A 66 13.12 27.63 26.10
N GLN A 67 14.29 27.95 26.67
CA GLN A 67 15.56 27.37 26.24
C GLN A 67 15.59 25.86 26.49
N ARG A 68 15.19 25.41 27.68
CA ARG A 68 15.11 23.98 28.02
C ARG A 68 14.16 23.22 27.11
N LEU A 69 13.03 23.83 26.73
CA LEU A 69 12.11 23.25 25.74
C LEU A 69 12.79 23.08 24.38
N THR A 70 13.52 24.09 23.90
CA THR A 70 14.25 24.00 22.63
C THR A 70 15.29 22.88 22.66
N GLU A 71 16.06 22.77 23.75
CA GLU A 71 17.06 21.70 23.93
C GLU A 71 16.40 20.31 23.98
N ALA A 72 15.25 20.17 24.66
CA ALA A 72 14.50 18.93 24.70
C ALA A 72 13.92 18.54 23.33
N ILE A 73 13.44 19.52 22.54
CA ILE A 73 12.95 19.27 21.18
C ILE A 73 14.10 18.85 20.28
N ASP A 74 15.25 19.55 20.29
CA ASP A 74 16.42 19.19 19.47
C ASP A 74 16.94 17.78 19.81
N SER A 75 17.05 17.46 21.10
CA SER A 75 17.44 16.11 21.55
C SER A 75 16.43 15.05 21.11
N GLY A 76 15.12 15.34 21.22
CA GLY A 76 14.06 14.43 20.81
C GLY A 76 14.04 14.18 19.32
N LEU A 77 14.24 15.21 18.50
CA LEU A 77 14.31 15.11 17.04
C LEU A 77 15.53 14.30 16.60
N ARG A 78 16.70 14.51 17.21
CA ARG A 78 17.90 13.71 16.91
C ARG A 78 17.71 12.23 17.20
N LEU A 79 17.11 11.89 18.34
CA LEU A 79 16.85 10.49 18.71
C LEU A 79 15.76 9.86 17.84
N GLY A 80 14.73 10.64 17.49
CA GLY A 80 13.56 10.20 16.72
C GLY A 80 13.72 10.33 15.22
N ALA A 81 14.95 10.52 14.73
CA ALA A 81 15.28 10.70 13.32
C ALA A 81 14.40 11.76 12.61
N GLY A 82 14.27 12.94 13.22
CA GLY A 82 13.48 14.06 12.70
C GLY A 82 12.03 14.09 13.17
N ALA A 83 11.59 13.17 14.04
CA ALA A 83 10.23 13.17 14.60
C ALA A 83 10.24 13.34 16.13
N VAL A 84 9.19 14.01 16.65
CA VAL A 84 8.98 14.23 18.10
C VAL A 84 7.48 14.30 18.37
N ALA A 85 7.04 13.92 19.56
CA ALA A 85 5.65 14.09 19.98
C ALA A 85 5.55 14.85 21.30
N VAL A 86 4.53 15.67 21.43
CA VAL A 86 4.27 16.48 22.62
C VAL A 86 2.92 16.09 23.21
N GLU A 87 2.94 15.50 24.40
CA GLU A 87 1.73 15.13 25.15
C GLU A 87 1.37 16.22 26.16
N SER A 88 0.14 16.72 26.12
CA SER A 88 -0.38 17.68 27.09
C SER A 88 -0.83 16.95 28.35
N LEU A 89 -0.18 17.21 29.49
CA LEU A 89 -0.59 16.62 30.78
C LEU A 89 -1.68 17.42 31.50
N LYS A 90 -1.95 18.64 31.04
CA LYS A 90 -2.92 19.54 31.67
C LYS A 90 -3.27 20.68 30.73
N ALA A 91 -4.55 20.85 30.46
CA ALA A 91 -5.03 21.98 29.66
C ALA A 91 -4.66 23.33 30.33
N PRO A 92 -4.16 24.31 29.55
CA PRO A 92 -3.88 25.64 30.06
C PRO A 92 -5.18 26.32 30.51
N LYS A 93 -5.18 26.93 31.69
CA LYS A 93 -6.33 27.70 32.17
C LYS A 93 -6.40 29.04 31.43
N PRO A 94 -7.52 29.40 30.79
CA PRO A 94 -7.65 30.68 30.11
C PRO A 94 -7.60 31.84 31.11
N ARG A 95 -6.86 32.90 30.79
CA ARG A 95 -6.91 34.19 31.49
C ARG A 95 -7.87 35.12 30.75
N LYS A 96 -8.39 36.14 31.44
CA LYS A 96 -9.30 37.15 30.85
C LYS A 96 -8.72 37.91 29.65
N SER A 97 -7.40 37.88 29.45
CA SER A 97 -6.69 38.54 28.35
C SER A 97 -6.35 37.61 27.19
N ASP A 98 -6.67 36.33 27.28
CA ASP A 98 -6.33 35.35 26.25
C ASP A 98 -7.47 35.21 25.24
N ASP A 99 -7.13 34.99 23.97
CA ASP A 99 -8.11 34.68 22.92
C ASP A 99 -8.56 33.22 23.07
N SER A 100 -9.86 33.01 23.17
CA SER A 100 -10.47 31.69 23.34
C SER A 100 -10.28 30.77 22.12
N GLU A 101 -9.97 31.32 20.94
CA GLU A 101 -9.76 30.53 19.72
C GLU A 101 -8.32 29.99 19.57
N GLU A 102 -7.37 30.35 20.45
CA GLU A 102 -6.00 29.85 20.36
C GLU A 102 -5.93 28.31 20.48
N GLN A 103 -5.14 27.68 19.62
CA GLN A 103 -4.95 26.22 19.57
C GLN A 103 -4.57 25.61 20.93
N ARG A 104 -3.86 26.36 21.78
CA ARG A 104 -3.48 25.91 23.13
C ARG A 104 -4.68 25.59 24.04
N PHE A 105 -5.84 26.18 23.78
CA PHE A 105 -7.07 25.92 24.54
C PHE A 105 -7.94 24.83 23.92
N GLN A 106 -7.61 24.39 22.71
CA GLN A 106 -8.28 23.28 22.03
C GLN A 106 -7.65 21.93 22.39
N THR A 107 -6.39 21.92 22.83
CA THR A 107 -5.67 20.69 23.21
C THR A 107 -6.21 20.10 24.51
N GLU A 108 -6.65 18.84 24.46
CA GLU A 108 -7.19 18.11 25.60
C GLU A 108 -6.08 17.56 26.53
N GLU A 109 -6.46 17.20 27.76
CA GLU A 109 -5.54 16.51 28.68
C GLU A 109 -5.31 15.07 28.22
N GLY A 110 -4.04 14.67 28.07
CA GLY A 110 -3.63 13.39 27.52
C GLY A 110 -3.46 13.37 25.99
N GLU A 111 -3.84 14.45 25.29
CA GLU A 111 -3.67 14.55 23.85
C GLU A 111 -2.18 14.67 23.49
N SER A 112 -1.75 13.89 22.50
CA SER A 112 -0.39 13.89 21.98
C SER A 112 -0.36 14.36 20.53
N ILE A 113 0.37 15.43 20.28
CA ILE A 113 0.55 15.99 18.94
C ILE A 113 1.95 15.64 18.45
N ALA A 114 2.04 15.02 17.28
CA ALA A 114 3.32 14.69 16.67
C ALA A 114 3.79 15.76 15.68
N TYR A 115 5.10 15.98 15.65
CA TYR A 115 5.81 16.92 14.79
C TYR A 115 6.94 16.19 14.05
N SER A 116 7.22 16.62 12.83
CA SER A 116 8.28 16.09 11.98
C SER A 116 9.03 17.25 11.32
N GLU A 117 10.37 17.19 11.31
CA GLU A 117 11.23 18.08 10.52
C GLU A 117 11.25 17.68 9.05
N GLU A 118 11.07 16.40 8.75
CA GLU A 118 10.90 15.92 7.39
C GLU A 118 9.45 16.07 6.94
N PHE A 119 9.21 16.07 5.62
CA PHE A 119 7.86 15.96 5.05
C PHE A 119 7.30 14.53 5.23
N ALA A 120 7.43 13.95 6.42
CA ALA A 120 6.93 12.64 6.75
C ALA A 120 5.66 12.75 7.62
N CYS A 121 4.68 11.89 7.37
CA CYS A 121 3.56 11.72 8.27
C CYS A 121 4.07 11.04 9.55
N PRO A 122 4.00 11.69 10.72
CA PRO A 122 4.56 11.15 11.96
C PRO A 122 3.77 9.94 12.50
N GLU A 123 2.54 9.71 12.02
CA GLU A 123 1.71 8.58 12.42
C GLU A 123 1.90 7.35 11.52
N HIS A 124 1.89 7.57 10.20
CA HIS A 124 1.86 6.48 9.21
C HIS A 124 3.25 6.17 8.63
N GLY A 125 4.26 7.02 8.87
CA GLY A 125 5.60 6.88 8.31
C GLY A 125 5.67 7.08 6.80
N ALA A 126 4.64 7.70 6.20
CA ALA A 126 4.65 8.04 4.79
C ALA A 126 5.57 9.24 4.57
N PHE A 127 6.58 9.09 3.72
CA PHE A 127 7.50 10.16 3.36
C PHE A 127 7.00 10.85 2.10
N LEU A 128 6.90 12.17 2.16
CA LEU A 128 6.72 13.03 1.00
C LEU A 128 8.11 13.53 0.57
N PRO A 129 8.45 13.48 -0.73
CA PRO A 129 9.68 14.11 -1.21
C PRO A 129 9.61 15.64 -1.02
N GLU A 130 10.76 16.30 -1.04
CA GLU A 130 10.84 17.76 -0.95
C GLU A 130 9.93 18.41 -2.01
N MET A 131 9.08 19.34 -1.54
CA MET A 131 8.07 20.00 -2.35
C MET A 131 8.71 20.93 -3.37
N SER A 132 9.06 20.37 -4.53
CA SER A 132 9.60 21.09 -5.68
C SER A 132 8.62 21.03 -6.86
N PRO A 133 8.63 22.02 -7.76
CA PRO A 133 7.78 22.02 -8.95
C PRO A 133 7.91 20.76 -9.82
N ARG A 134 9.05 20.06 -9.73
CA ARG A 134 9.34 18.84 -10.49
C ARG A 134 8.51 17.63 -10.05
N VAL A 135 8.16 17.55 -8.77
CA VAL A 135 7.31 16.47 -8.21
C VAL A 135 5.88 16.56 -8.76
N PHE A 136 5.45 17.75 -9.20
CA PHE A 136 4.14 17.96 -9.81
C PHE A 136 4.16 17.82 -11.34
N SER A 137 5.33 17.56 -11.94
CA SER A 137 5.45 17.43 -13.38
C SER A 137 5.32 15.96 -13.79
N PHE A 138 4.24 15.62 -14.48
CA PHE A 138 4.06 14.30 -15.09
C PHE A 138 5.08 14.01 -16.21
N ASN A 139 5.76 15.05 -16.73
CA ASN A 139 6.85 14.91 -17.69
C ASN A 139 8.20 14.61 -17.01
N ASN A 140 8.27 14.64 -15.68
CA ASN A 140 9.47 14.31 -14.93
C ASN A 140 9.30 12.94 -14.27
N PRO A 141 10.28 12.02 -14.35
CA PRO A 141 10.22 10.73 -13.66
C PRO A 141 9.90 10.82 -12.17
N LEU A 142 10.26 11.92 -11.50
CA LEU A 142 9.97 12.16 -10.08
C LEU A 142 8.48 12.42 -9.79
N GLY A 143 7.74 12.99 -10.75
CA GLY A 143 6.31 13.28 -10.62
C GLY A 143 5.41 12.38 -11.46
N ALA A 144 6.00 11.56 -12.34
CA ALA A 144 5.29 10.64 -13.20
C ALA A 144 4.81 9.40 -12.42
N CYS A 145 3.55 9.02 -12.60
CA CYS A 145 3.03 7.77 -12.06
C CYS A 145 3.82 6.58 -12.65
N PRO A 146 4.32 5.64 -11.85
CA PRO A 146 5.17 4.54 -12.34
C PRO A 146 4.42 3.58 -13.27
N SER A 147 3.11 3.42 -13.09
CA SER A 147 2.30 2.49 -13.86
C SER A 147 2.01 2.96 -15.29
N CYS A 148 1.85 4.27 -15.49
CA CYS A 148 1.55 4.86 -16.80
C CYS A 148 2.66 5.79 -17.31
N GLN A 149 3.75 5.94 -16.56
CA GLN A 149 4.89 6.82 -16.85
C GLN A 149 4.48 8.26 -17.17
N GLY A 150 3.46 8.76 -16.45
CA GLY A 150 2.97 10.13 -16.64
C GLY A 150 2.01 10.32 -17.82
N LEU A 151 1.68 9.27 -18.58
CA LEU A 151 0.72 9.35 -19.70
C LEU A 151 -0.74 9.50 -19.24
N GLY A 152 -1.05 9.08 -18.01
CA GLY A 152 -2.41 9.08 -17.47
C GLY A 152 -3.34 8.02 -18.06
N VAL A 153 -2.88 7.26 -19.05
CA VAL A 153 -3.64 6.21 -19.73
C VAL A 153 -2.81 4.94 -19.87
N GLN A 154 -3.48 3.79 -19.82
CA GLN A 154 -2.90 2.49 -20.14
C GLN A 154 -3.69 1.86 -21.29
N ARG A 155 -2.99 1.24 -22.24
CA ARG A 155 -3.61 0.56 -23.36
C ARG A 155 -3.83 -0.91 -22.99
N ASN A 156 -5.10 -1.26 -22.82
CA ASN A 156 -5.53 -2.63 -22.57
C ASN A 156 -6.45 -3.09 -23.71
N PHE A 157 -6.57 -4.41 -23.88
CA PHE A 157 -7.52 -4.97 -24.83
C PHE A 157 -8.95 -4.72 -24.35
N SER A 158 -9.80 -4.27 -25.27
CA SER A 158 -11.25 -4.13 -25.02
C SER A 158 -11.95 -5.37 -25.57
N HIS A 159 -12.67 -6.08 -24.69
CA HIS A 159 -13.43 -7.27 -25.07
C HIS A 159 -14.47 -6.95 -26.16
N ASP A 160 -15.12 -5.79 -26.07
CA ASP A 160 -16.14 -5.37 -27.04
C ASP A 160 -15.59 -5.11 -28.45
N LEU A 161 -14.32 -4.71 -28.57
CA LEU A 161 -13.68 -4.53 -29.87
C LEU A 161 -13.14 -5.84 -30.45
N VAL A 162 -12.87 -6.83 -29.59
CA VAL A 162 -12.30 -8.13 -29.97
C VAL A 162 -13.40 -9.13 -30.35
N ILE A 163 -14.55 -9.05 -29.68
CA ILE A 163 -15.63 -10.04 -29.81
C ILE A 163 -16.75 -9.49 -30.69
N ASP A 164 -17.30 -10.35 -31.53
CA ASP A 164 -18.57 -10.15 -32.19
C ASP A 164 -19.66 -10.90 -31.42
N ARG A 165 -20.44 -10.14 -30.63
CA ARG A 165 -21.45 -10.67 -29.69
C ARG A 165 -22.58 -11.44 -30.38
N MET A 166 -22.83 -11.18 -31.65
CA MET A 166 -23.90 -11.81 -32.42
C MET A 166 -23.46 -13.05 -33.19
N ALA A 167 -22.14 -13.26 -33.34
CA ALA A 167 -21.60 -14.43 -34.00
C ALA A 167 -21.44 -15.58 -33.00
N THR A 168 -21.57 -16.81 -33.49
CA THR A 168 -21.33 -18.01 -32.71
C THR A 168 -19.83 -18.34 -32.66
N VAL A 169 -19.42 -19.28 -31.81
CA VAL A 169 -18.03 -19.80 -31.83
C VAL A 169 -17.72 -20.43 -33.20
N GLU A 170 -18.73 -21.10 -33.77
CA GLU A 170 -18.75 -21.60 -35.14
C GLU A 170 -18.90 -20.54 -36.24
N GLU A 171 -18.92 -19.26 -35.95
CA GLU A 171 -18.82 -18.23 -37.00
C GLU A 171 -17.51 -17.45 -36.84
N GLY A 172 -16.77 -17.75 -35.77
CA GLY A 172 -15.60 -17.00 -35.37
C GLY A 172 -15.99 -15.71 -34.66
N CYS A 173 -16.65 -15.82 -33.52
CA CYS A 173 -17.02 -14.70 -32.65
C CYS A 173 -15.80 -13.85 -32.24
N ILE A 174 -14.59 -14.42 -32.17
CA ILE A 174 -13.36 -13.65 -31.92
C ILE A 174 -12.81 -13.06 -33.23
N ARG A 175 -12.96 -11.74 -33.40
CA ARG A 175 -12.62 -11.02 -34.64
C ARG A 175 -11.17 -11.20 -35.09
N PRO A 176 -10.14 -11.11 -34.20
CA PRO A 176 -8.74 -11.36 -34.61
C PRO A 176 -8.50 -12.78 -35.11
N PHE A 177 -9.13 -13.79 -34.49
CA PHE A 177 -8.98 -15.19 -34.88
C PHE A 177 -9.63 -15.47 -36.22
N ARG A 178 -10.81 -14.89 -36.46
CA ARG A 178 -11.51 -14.98 -37.75
C ARG A 178 -10.69 -14.40 -38.91
N ARG A 179 -9.96 -13.30 -38.68
CA ARG A 179 -9.11 -12.62 -39.70
C ARG A 179 -7.70 -13.21 -39.83
N SER A 180 -7.30 -14.10 -38.92
CA SER A 180 -5.98 -14.72 -38.95
C SER A 180 -5.80 -15.64 -40.16
N MET A 181 -4.56 -15.74 -40.66
CA MET A 181 -4.19 -16.72 -41.69
C MET A 181 -4.47 -18.16 -41.26
N MET A 182 -4.50 -18.42 -39.94
CA MET A 182 -4.80 -19.71 -39.33
C MET A 182 -6.22 -19.76 -38.72
N SER A 183 -7.20 -19.05 -39.30
CA SER A 183 -8.57 -18.98 -38.78
C SER A 183 -9.21 -20.36 -38.50
N GLY A 184 -9.00 -21.33 -39.38
CA GLY A 184 -9.49 -22.70 -39.19
C GLY A 184 -8.82 -23.48 -38.04
N TRP A 185 -7.59 -23.10 -37.66
CA TRP A 185 -6.92 -23.66 -36.48
C TRP A 185 -7.53 -23.09 -35.20
N TYR A 186 -7.64 -21.76 -35.08
CA TYR A 186 -8.26 -21.11 -33.92
C TYR A 186 -9.72 -21.54 -33.73
N ARG A 187 -10.50 -21.61 -34.82
CA ARG A 187 -11.88 -22.10 -34.75
C ARG A 187 -11.96 -23.51 -34.16
N ARG A 188 -11.13 -24.44 -34.64
CA ARG A 188 -11.09 -25.81 -34.10
C ARG A 188 -10.68 -25.84 -32.63
N GLN A 189 -9.73 -25.00 -32.24
CA GLN A 189 -9.34 -24.88 -30.84
C GLN A 189 -10.52 -24.43 -29.98
N MET A 190 -11.22 -23.37 -30.39
CA MET A 190 -12.39 -22.86 -29.67
C MET A 190 -13.53 -23.87 -29.61
N THR A 191 -13.84 -24.57 -30.70
CA THR A 191 -14.85 -25.64 -30.71
C THR A 191 -14.48 -26.78 -29.76
N GLN A 192 -13.22 -27.20 -29.72
CA GLN A 192 -12.78 -28.25 -28.78
C GLN A 192 -12.82 -27.79 -27.32
N THR A 193 -12.57 -26.51 -27.05
CA THR A 193 -12.79 -25.92 -25.72
C THR A 193 -14.27 -25.98 -25.35
N CYS A 194 -15.17 -25.63 -26.28
CA CYS A 194 -16.61 -25.75 -26.07
C CYS A 194 -17.04 -27.20 -25.80
N ASP A 195 -16.54 -28.17 -26.58
CA ASP A 195 -16.84 -29.59 -26.41
C ASP A 195 -16.39 -30.11 -25.04
N HIS A 196 -15.24 -29.66 -24.53
CA HIS A 196 -14.71 -30.08 -23.23
C HIS A 196 -15.60 -29.65 -22.06
N TYR A 197 -16.14 -28.43 -22.13
CA TYR A 197 -16.98 -27.85 -21.07
C TYR A 197 -18.49 -28.00 -21.32
N GLY A 198 -18.89 -28.57 -22.46
CA GLY A 198 -20.30 -28.68 -22.84
C GLY A 198 -20.93 -27.32 -23.19
N ILE A 199 -20.13 -26.34 -23.62
CA ILE A 199 -20.60 -25.01 -24.02
C ILE A 199 -21.21 -25.13 -25.43
N PRO A 200 -22.42 -24.61 -25.68
CA PRO A 200 -23.03 -24.68 -27.01
C PRO A 200 -22.27 -23.80 -28.02
N SER A 201 -21.70 -24.41 -29.05
CA SER A 201 -20.89 -23.73 -30.08
C SER A 201 -21.72 -22.99 -31.14
N ASP A 202 -23.01 -23.30 -31.21
CA ASP A 202 -24.03 -22.79 -32.14
C ASP A 202 -24.82 -21.59 -31.58
N THR A 203 -24.62 -21.26 -30.31
CA THR A 203 -25.27 -20.13 -29.65
C THR A 203 -24.44 -18.86 -29.86
N PRO A 204 -25.07 -17.69 -30.15
CA PRO A 204 -24.35 -16.42 -30.22
C PRO A 204 -23.60 -16.13 -28.92
N PHE A 205 -22.41 -15.54 -29.00
CA PHE A 205 -21.56 -15.31 -27.82
C PHE A 205 -22.29 -14.55 -26.69
N ALA A 206 -23.17 -13.59 -27.02
CA ALA A 206 -23.95 -12.86 -26.02
C ALA A 206 -25.01 -13.71 -25.29
N GLY A 207 -25.39 -14.86 -25.84
CA GLY A 207 -26.34 -15.80 -25.24
C GLY A 207 -25.70 -16.88 -24.39
N LEU A 208 -24.36 -16.93 -24.33
CA LEU A 208 -23.62 -17.83 -23.45
C LEU A 208 -23.69 -17.34 -22.01
N ASP A 209 -23.62 -18.27 -21.06
CA ASP A 209 -23.47 -17.97 -19.64
C ASP A 209 -22.14 -17.27 -19.34
N ASP A 210 -22.10 -16.53 -18.23
CA ASP A 210 -20.94 -15.70 -17.86
C ASP A 210 -19.68 -16.56 -17.66
N ASP A 211 -19.81 -17.77 -17.12
CA ASP A 211 -18.70 -18.71 -16.92
C ASP A 211 -18.15 -19.19 -18.27
N ALA A 212 -19.01 -19.56 -19.22
CA ALA A 212 -18.58 -19.89 -20.58
C ALA A 212 -17.90 -18.72 -21.29
N GLN A 213 -18.41 -17.49 -21.14
CA GLN A 213 -17.78 -16.30 -21.72
C GLN A 213 -16.39 -16.06 -21.11
N ASP A 214 -16.23 -16.24 -19.79
CA ASP A 214 -14.96 -16.08 -19.09
C ASP A 214 -13.92 -17.12 -19.53
N ILE A 215 -14.32 -18.39 -19.61
CA ILE A 215 -13.45 -19.49 -20.08
C ILE A 215 -12.92 -19.21 -21.49
N LEU A 216 -13.77 -18.68 -22.39
CA LEU A 216 -13.37 -18.38 -23.76
C LEU A 216 -12.47 -17.13 -23.89
N LEU A 217 -12.49 -16.22 -22.91
CA LEU A 217 -11.71 -14.98 -22.94
C LEU A 217 -10.43 -15.03 -22.13
N ASN A 218 -10.51 -15.57 -20.92
CA ASN A 218 -9.44 -15.58 -19.93
C ASN A 218 -8.78 -16.97 -19.78
N GLY A 219 -9.33 -17.99 -20.45
CA GLY A 219 -8.83 -19.36 -20.42
C GLY A 219 -9.34 -20.16 -19.22
N THR A 220 -8.92 -21.43 -19.11
CA THR A 220 -9.45 -22.33 -18.06
C THR A 220 -8.75 -22.19 -16.70
N GLY A 221 -7.75 -21.31 -16.62
CA GLY A 221 -6.85 -21.16 -15.48
C GLY A 221 -5.90 -22.35 -15.29
N SER A 222 -6.43 -23.48 -14.82
CA SER A 222 -5.62 -24.65 -14.41
C SER A 222 -6.02 -25.97 -15.05
N THR A 223 -7.12 -26.02 -15.82
CA THR A 223 -7.65 -27.27 -16.37
C THR A 223 -7.07 -27.55 -17.74
N SER A 224 -6.23 -28.59 -17.86
CA SER A 224 -5.61 -28.91 -19.15
C SER A 224 -6.61 -29.51 -20.13
N ILE A 225 -6.75 -28.88 -21.30
CA ILE A 225 -7.53 -29.41 -22.44
C ILE A 225 -6.58 -30.07 -23.45
N ASN A 226 -6.98 -31.25 -23.93
CA ASN A 226 -6.29 -31.97 -24.99
C ASN A 226 -6.87 -31.57 -26.36
N PHE A 227 -6.10 -30.82 -27.14
CA PHE A 227 -6.46 -30.39 -28.48
C PHE A 227 -5.89 -31.34 -29.56
N GLU A 228 -6.71 -31.76 -30.52
CA GLU A 228 -6.30 -32.55 -31.70
C GLU A 228 -6.61 -31.78 -33.00
N PHE A 229 -5.58 -31.51 -33.79
CA PHE A 229 -5.69 -30.82 -35.08
C PHE A 229 -5.32 -31.78 -36.21
N ARG A 230 -6.21 -31.93 -37.21
CA ARG A 230 -5.95 -32.71 -38.42
C ARG A 230 -5.75 -31.79 -39.62
N SER A 231 -4.62 -31.96 -40.31
CA SER A 231 -4.33 -31.30 -41.58
C SER A 231 -5.09 -31.97 -42.74
N LYS A 232 -5.31 -31.24 -43.83
CA LYS A 232 -5.84 -31.79 -45.10
C LYS A 232 -4.90 -32.86 -45.69
N SER A 233 -3.61 -32.83 -45.36
CA SER A 233 -2.60 -33.80 -45.79
C SER A 233 -2.54 -35.08 -44.94
N GLY A 234 -3.44 -35.24 -43.95
CA GLY A 234 -3.51 -36.42 -43.09
C GLY A 234 -2.60 -36.41 -41.86
N SER A 235 -1.76 -35.38 -41.68
CA SER A 235 -0.97 -35.24 -40.45
C SER A 235 -1.85 -34.79 -39.27
N SER A 236 -1.69 -35.45 -38.12
CA SER A 236 -2.34 -35.10 -36.85
C SER A 236 -1.35 -34.45 -35.90
N TYR A 237 -1.75 -33.33 -35.29
CA TYR A 237 -0.99 -32.63 -34.26
C TYR A 237 -1.81 -32.60 -32.97
N ARG A 238 -1.21 -33.01 -31.85
CA ARG A 238 -1.84 -32.99 -30.53
C ARG A 238 -1.14 -31.97 -29.63
N MET A 239 -1.91 -31.25 -28.84
CA MET A 239 -1.43 -30.19 -27.97
C MET A 239 -2.23 -30.17 -26.68
N VAL A 240 -1.55 -30.13 -25.53
CA VAL A 240 -2.20 -30.02 -24.22
C VAL A 240 -1.93 -28.64 -23.66
N ARG A 241 -2.96 -27.86 -23.35
CA ARG A 241 -2.83 -26.56 -22.68
C ARG A 241 -3.98 -26.27 -21.73
N PRO A 242 -3.70 -25.58 -20.60
CA PRO A 242 -4.74 -24.93 -19.81
C PRO A 242 -5.32 -23.71 -20.55
#